data_AF-A0A952AUZ5-F1
#
_entry.id   AF-A0A952AUZ5-F1
#
_cell.length_a   1.000
_cell.length_b   1.000
_cell.length_c   1.000
_cell.angle_alpha   90.00
_cell.angle_beta   90.00
_cell.angle_gamma   90.00
#
_symmetry.space_group_name_H-M   'P 1'
#
loop_
_entity.id
_entity.type
_entity.pdbx_description
1 polymer ?
#
loop_
_entity_poly.entity_id
_entity_poly.type
_entity_poly.pdbx_seq_one_letter_code
_entity_poly.pdbx_strand_id
1 'polypeptide(L)'
;MPEAHYEPGQSFPLQFAWRMPDGEYLRAVFRADVLELVPGADKYIVRLSEFLAGREDDNEGNVKPLESLEGEYWDMVRGLDGRTITIAYEADDGHPLYMRLATLTGEHNFFTRHEDVEVIARGIMARMERLQGKGSQNISDEIDQPPASHDD
;
A
#
# COMPACT_ATOMS: atom_id res chain seq x y z
N MET A 1 22.03 0.41 -8.56
CA MET A 1 20.75 1.08 -8.22
C MET A 1 19.71 0.53 -9.18
N PRO A 2 18.47 0.30 -8.75
CA PRO A 2 17.41 -0.11 -9.66
C PRO A 2 17.28 0.92 -10.79
N GLU A 3 17.14 0.46 -12.03
CA GLU A 3 16.96 1.33 -13.20
C GLU A 3 15.53 1.16 -13.72
N ALA A 4 14.95 2.24 -14.24
CA ALA A 4 13.66 2.17 -14.90
C ALA A 4 13.84 1.53 -16.29
N HIS A 5 13.08 0.47 -16.57
CA HIS A 5 13.04 -0.16 -17.89
C HIS A 5 11.96 0.43 -18.79
N TYR A 6 10.99 1.16 -18.22
CA TYR A 6 9.85 1.74 -18.94
C TYR A 6 9.76 3.26 -18.74
N GLU A 7 9.36 3.95 -19.80
CA GLU A 7 9.18 5.40 -19.85
C GLU A 7 7.69 5.80 -19.74
N PRO A 8 7.37 7.05 -19.33
CA PRO A 8 6.00 7.55 -19.35
C PRO A 8 5.30 7.34 -20.70
N GLY A 9 4.07 6.83 -20.66
CA GLY A 9 3.28 6.45 -21.83
C GLY A 9 3.50 5.02 -22.32
N GLN A 10 4.47 4.28 -21.76
CA GLN A 10 4.62 2.84 -21.98
C GLN A 10 3.84 2.05 -20.92
N SER A 11 3.65 0.77 -21.19
CA SER A 11 2.93 -0.13 -20.30
C SER A 11 3.67 -1.44 -20.11
N PHE A 12 3.49 -2.06 -18.95
CA PHE A 12 4.00 -3.39 -18.66
C PHE A 12 2.99 -4.23 -17.86
N PRO A 13 3.06 -5.57 -17.93
CA PRO A 13 2.23 -6.42 -17.09
C PRO A 13 2.75 -6.40 -15.65
N LEU A 14 1.90 -6.00 -14.71
CA LEU A 14 2.21 -6.00 -13.29
C LEU A 14 1.43 -7.10 -12.58
N GLN A 15 2.15 -7.90 -11.79
CA GLN A 15 1.59 -9.05 -11.08
C GLN A 15 1.47 -8.76 -9.58
N PHE A 16 0.31 -9.08 -9.02
CA PHE A 16 0.05 -9.05 -7.57
C PHE A 16 -0.34 -10.43 -7.07
N ALA A 17 0.04 -10.73 -5.84
CA ALA A 17 -0.35 -11.94 -5.13
C ALA A 17 -0.80 -11.61 -3.71
N TRP A 18 -1.95 -12.15 -3.29
CA TRP A 18 -2.44 -12.05 -1.93
C TRP A 18 -2.62 -13.45 -1.36
N ARG A 19 -2.33 -13.60 -0.07
CA ARG A 19 -2.68 -14.80 0.68
C ARG A 19 -4.01 -14.59 1.38
N MET A 20 -4.96 -15.47 1.12
CA MET A 20 -6.30 -15.48 1.71
C MET A 20 -6.27 -16.06 3.14
N PRO A 21 -7.31 -15.83 3.97
CA PRO A 21 -7.35 -16.31 5.34
C PRO A 21 -7.34 -17.84 5.49
N ASP A 22 -7.88 -18.57 4.50
CA ASP A 22 -7.82 -20.04 4.40
C ASP A 22 -6.46 -20.57 3.92
N GLY A 23 -5.55 -19.67 3.60
CA GLY A 23 -4.17 -19.92 3.20
C GLY A 23 -3.95 -19.99 1.69
N GLU A 24 -5.02 -19.99 0.88
CA GLU A 24 -4.96 -20.00 -0.58
C GLU A 24 -4.35 -18.69 -1.13
N TYR A 25 -3.94 -18.70 -2.40
CA TYR A 25 -3.33 -17.55 -3.04
C TYR A 25 -4.18 -17.03 -4.19
N LEU A 26 -4.38 -15.73 -4.17
CA LEU A 26 -5.09 -14.97 -5.18
C LEU A 26 -4.06 -14.20 -6.00
N ARG A 27 -3.98 -14.43 -7.31
CA ARG A 27 -2.99 -13.79 -8.19
C ARG A 27 -3.66 -13.08 -9.33
N ALA A 28 -3.29 -11.82 -9.55
CA ALA A 28 -3.85 -10.99 -10.59
C ALA A 28 -2.75 -10.32 -11.41
N VAL A 29 -3.02 -10.15 -12.70
CA VAL A 29 -2.15 -9.43 -13.63
C VAL A 29 -2.93 -8.25 -14.19
N PHE A 30 -2.34 -7.06 -14.10
CA PHE A 30 -2.89 -5.84 -14.67
C PHE A 30 -1.93 -5.28 -15.72
N ARG A 31 -2.47 -4.58 -16.72
CA ARG A 31 -1.65 -3.63 -17.49
C ARG A 31 -1.41 -2.41 -16.59
N ALA A 32 -0.13 -2.12 -16.35
CA ALA A 32 0.30 -0.92 -15.65
C ALA A 32 0.83 0.09 -16.67
N ASP A 33 0.13 1.20 -16.85
CA ASP A 33 0.55 2.32 -17.70
C ASP A 33 1.42 3.27 -16.87
N VAL A 34 2.65 3.51 -17.32
CA VAL A 34 3.58 4.43 -16.65
C VAL A 34 3.13 5.86 -16.91
N LEU A 35 2.83 6.58 -15.83
CA LEU A 35 2.45 7.99 -15.86
C LEU A 35 3.66 8.89 -15.63
N GLU A 36 4.50 8.53 -14.66
CA GLU A 36 5.63 9.34 -14.23
C GLU A 36 6.73 8.45 -13.61
N LEU A 37 7.98 8.91 -13.71
CA LEU A 37 9.13 8.33 -13.00
C LEU A 37 9.48 9.20 -11.80
N VAL A 38 9.88 8.57 -10.70
CA VAL A 38 10.40 9.23 -9.50
C VAL A 38 11.84 8.74 -9.26
N PRO A 39 12.85 9.27 -9.99
CA PRO A 39 14.21 8.76 -9.94
C PRO A 39 14.85 8.84 -8.56
N GLY A 40 14.53 9.89 -7.78
CA GLY A 40 15.07 10.02 -6.42
C GLY A 40 14.54 8.98 -5.42
N ALA A 41 13.56 8.16 -5.82
CA ALA A 41 12.97 7.12 -4.98
C ALA A 41 12.90 5.76 -5.67
N ASP A 42 13.53 5.60 -6.84
CA ASP A 42 13.55 4.40 -7.67
C ASP A 42 12.14 3.81 -7.93
N LYS A 43 11.18 4.67 -8.30
CA LYS A 43 9.76 4.30 -8.40
C LYS A 43 9.05 4.80 -9.66
N TYR A 44 8.13 4.00 -10.14
CA TYR A 44 7.09 4.39 -11.08
C TYR A 44 5.87 4.94 -10.35
N ILE A 45 5.19 5.91 -10.97
CA ILE A 45 3.77 6.16 -10.77
C ILE A 45 3.05 5.52 -11.96
N VAL A 46 2.16 4.56 -11.70
CA VAL A 46 1.45 3.82 -12.74
C VAL A 46 -0.04 3.86 -12.52
N ARG A 47 -0.80 3.77 -13.61
CA ARG A 47 -2.22 3.46 -13.60
C ARG A 47 -2.42 1.98 -13.93
N LEU A 48 -3.19 1.27 -13.11
CA LEU A 48 -3.69 -0.05 -13.47
C LEU A 48 -4.82 0.17 -14.47
N SER A 49 -4.57 -0.03 -15.75
CA SER A 49 -5.47 0.41 -16.83
C SER A 49 -6.42 -0.68 -17.32
N GLU A 50 -6.07 -1.94 -17.06
CA GLU A 50 -6.79 -3.11 -17.53
C GLU A 50 -6.46 -4.32 -16.65
N PHE A 51 -7.47 -5.08 -16.24
CA PHE A 51 -7.28 -6.43 -15.68
C PHE A 51 -7.04 -7.44 -16.81
N LEU A 52 -5.87 -8.08 -16.82
CA LEU A 52 -5.47 -8.98 -17.90
C LEU A 52 -5.76 -10.45 -17.60
N ALA A 53 -5.48 -10.89 -16.37
CA ALA A 53 -5.65 -12.29 -15.98
C ALA A 53 -5.74 -12.45 -14.47
N GLY A 54 -6.40 -13.52 -14.04
CA GLY A 54 -6.47 -13.95 -12.65
C GLY A 54 -6.26 -15.45 -12.53
N ARG A 55 -5.69 -15.89 -11.41
CA ARG A 55 -5.71 -17.29 -10.99
C ARG A 55 -5.78 -17.39 -9.47
N GLU A 56 -6.34 -18.49 -9.00
CA GLU A 56 -6.35 -18.86 -7.60
C GLU A 56 -5.56 -20.15 -7.44
N ASP A 57 -4.60 -20.18 -6.53
CA ASP A 57 -3.80 -21.34 -6.21
C ASP A 57 -4.23 -21.86 -4.83
N ASP A 58 -4.38 -23.18 -4.67
CA ASP A 58 -4.64 -23.78 -3.37
C ASP A 58 -3.42 -23.68 -2.42
N ASN A 59 -3.56 -24.19 -1.20
CA ASN A 59 -2.49 -24.22 -0.20
C ASN A 59 -1.23 -24.99 -0.63
N GLU A 60 -1.35 -25.86 -1.64
CA GLU A 60 -0.27 -26.68 -2.20
C GLU A 60 0.34 -26.04 -3.45
N GLY A 61 -0.23 -24.92 -3.93
CA GLY A 61 0.21 -24.20 -5.11
C GLY A 61 -0.40 -24.74 -6.41
N ASN A 62 -1.41 -25.60 -6.35
CA ASN A 62 -2.13 -26.06 -7.53
C ASN A 62 -3.15 -25.02 -7.99
N VAL A 63 -3.20 -24.78 -9.30
CA VAL A 63 -4.14 -23.81 -9.88
C VAL A 63 -5.57 -24.37 -9.80
N LYS A 64 -6.47 -23.61 -9.21
CA LYS A 64 -7.90 -23.92 -9.12
C LYS A 64 -8.60 -23.65 -10.46
N PRO A 65 -9.75 -24.29 -10.71
CA PRO A 65 -10.57 -24.04 -11.89
C PRO A 65 -11.02 -22.57 -11.99
N LEU A 66 -11.32 -22.11 -13.21
CA LEU A 66 -11.69 -20.72 -13.50
C LEU A 66 -12.96 -20.26 -12.78
N GLU A 67 -13.85 -21.19 -12.44
CA GLU A 67 -15.05 -20.92 -11.66
C GLU A 67 -14.72 -20.46 -10.23
N SER A 68 -13.47 -20.67 -9.78
CA SER A 68 -12.98 -20.14 -8.50
C SER A 68 -12.64 -18.64 -8.57
N LEU A 69 -12.63 -18.02 -9.76
CA LEU A 69 -12.35 -16.59 -9.93
C LEU A 69 -13.57 -15.68 -9.64
N GLU A 70 -14.41 -16.13 -8.71
CA GLU A 70 -15.68 -15.54 -8.32
C GLU A 70 -15.66 -15.18 -6.81
N GLY A 71 -16.59 -14.31 -6.39
CA GLY A 71 -16.75 -13.93 -4.99
C GLY A 71 -16.06 -12.63 -4.60
N GLU A 72 -16.19 -12.30 -3.31
CA GLU A 72 -15.93 -10.96 -2.77
C GLU A 72 -14.49 -10.48 -3.01
N TYR A 73 -13.48 -11.33 -2.80
CA TYR A 73 -12.09 -10.93 -3.02
C TYR A 73 -11.77 -10.68 -4.49
N TRP A 74 -12.35 -11.45 -5.41
CA TRP A 74 -12.19 -11.21 -6.85
C TRP A 74 -12.91 -9.95 -7.31
N ASP A 75 -14.04 -9.61 -6.69
CA ASP A 75 -14.71 -8.33 -6.93
C ASP A 75 -13.86 -7.15 -6.44
N MET A 76 -13.19 -7.29 -5.29
CA MET A 76 -12.21 -6.30 -4.81
C MET A 76 -11.02 -6.15 -5.76
N VAL A 77 -10.47 -7.26 -6.26
CA VAL A 77 -9.38 -7.26 -7.25
C VAL A 77 -9.81 -6.54 -8.53
N ARG A 78 -11.00 -6.86 -9.07
CA ARG A 78 -11.55 -6.18 -10.26
C ARG A 78 -11.77 -4.69 -10.02
N GLY A 79 -12.13 -4.30 -8.79
CA GLY A 79 -12.25 -2.91 -8.37
C GLY A 79 -10.94 -2.12 -8.29
N LEU A 80 -9.79 -2.77 -8.51
CA LEU A 80 -8.48 -2.10 -8.64
C LEU A 80 -8.25 -1.53 -10.05
N ASP A 81 -9.07 -1.91 -11.02
CA ASP A 81 -9.00 -1.33 -12.36
C ASP A 81 -9.21 0.19 -12.32
N GLY A 82 -8.40 0.91 -13.09
CA GLY A 82 -8.32 2.36 -13.12
C GLY A 82 -7.43 3.00 -12.06
N ARG A 83 -7.05 2.29 -10.98
CA ARG A 83 -6.34 2.87 -9.82
C ARG A 83 -4.93 3.34 -10.16
N THR A 84 -4.54 4.49 -9.62
CA THR A 84 -3.14 4.96 -9.67
C THR A 84 -2.37 4.55 -8.41
N ILE A 85 -1.16 4.02 -8.58
CA ILE A 85 -0.29 3.57 -7.50
C ILE A 85 1.18 3.98 -7.72
N THR A 86 1.98 3.90 -6.66
CA THR A 86 3.43 4.04 -6.73
C THR A 86 4.11 2.71 -6.43
N ILE A 87 5.05 2.32 -7.27
CA ILE A 87 5.65 0.97 -7.32
C ILE A 87 7.15 1.11 -7.60
N ALA A 88 7.98 0.25 -7.01
CA ALA A 88 9.44 0.27 -7.25
C ALA A 88 9.77 -0.16 -8.68
N TYR A 89 10.91 0.30 -9.23
CA TYR A 89 11.32 -0.08 -10.58
C TYR A 89 11.44 -1.59 -10.78
N GLU A 90 11.94 -2.31 -9.77
CA GLU A 90 12.16 -3.76 -9.79
C GLU A 90 10.89 -4.58 -10.04
N ALA A 91 9.71 -4.01 -9.80
CA ALA A 91 8.45 -4.71 -9.95
C ALA A 91 7.99 -4.87 -11.41
N ASP A 92 8.76 -4.34 -12.37
CA ASP A 92 8.56 -4.55 -13.80
C ASP A 92 9.25 -5.83 -14.34
N ASP A 93 9.90 -6.60 -13.46
CA ASP A 93 10.66 -7.82 -13.79
C ASP A 93 9.78 -9.06 -14.04
N GLY A 94 8.46 -8.90 -13.90
CA GLY A 94 7.46 -9.93 -14.11
C GLY A 94 7.24 -10.85 -12.90
N HIS A 95 7.89 -10.63 -11.76
CA HIS A 95 7.58 -11.38 -10.54
C HIS A 95 6.34 -10.82 -9.83
N PRO A 96 5.55 -11.68 -9.17
CA PRO A 96 4.43 -11.24 -8.35
C PRO A 96 4.88 -10.43 -7.14
N LEU A 97 4.27 -9.26 -6.97
CA LEU A 97 4.34 -8.51 -5.73
C LEU A 97 3.45 -9.16 -4.68
N TYR A 98 4.05 -9.64 -3.59
CA TYR A 98 3.32 -10.19 -2.46
C TYR A 98 2.74 -9.08 -1.61
N MET A 99 1.42 -8.97 -1.66
CA MET A 99 0.65 -7.93 -1.02
C MET A 99 0.00 -8.44 0.27
N ARG A 100 -0.21 -7.53 1.22
CA ARG A 100 -1.01 -7.84 2.41
C ARG A 100 -2.48 -7.87 2.04
N LEU A 101 -3.27 -8.79 2.61
CA LEU A 101 -4.73 -8.83 2.41
C LEU A 101 -5.40 -7.48 2.75
N ALA A 102 -4.87 -6.78 3.76
CA ALA A 102 -5.25 -5.41 4.12
C ALA A 102 -5.28 -4.42 2.94
N THR A 103 -4.51 -4.65 1.88
CA THR A 103 -4.53 -3.79 0.69
C THR A 103 -5.76 -4.01 -0.18
N LEU A 104 -6.34 -5.21 -0.21
CA LEU A 104 -7.62 -5.48 -0.89
C LEU A 104 -8.81 -5.04 -0.05
N THR A 105 -8.77 -5.30 1.25
CA THR A 105 -9.88 -4.95 2.17
C THR A 105 -9.95 -3.45 2.49
N GLY A 106 -8.99 -2.66 2.01
CA GLY A 106 -8.92 -1.21 2.24
C GLY A 106 -8.37 -0.79 3.61
N GLU A 107 -7.98 -1.74 4.46
CA GLU A 107 -7.31 -1.46 5.75
C GLU A 107 -5.90 -0.86 5.57
N HIS A 108 -5.31 -1.04 4.39
CA HIS A 108 -4.06 -0.41 3.99
C HIS A 108 -4.26 0.39 2.69
N ASN A 109 -3.94 1.68 2.74
CA ASN A 109 -4.19 2.65 1.66
C ASN A 109 -3.21 2.53 0.47
N PHE A 110 -2.83 1.33 0.06
CA PHE A 110 -1.89 1.15 -1.05
C PHE A 110 -2.50 1.60 -2.38
N PHE A 111 -3.73 1.16 -2.68
CA PHE A 111 -4.44 1.45 -3.93
C PHE A 111 -5.25 2.76 -3.92
N THR A 112 -5.54 3.32 -2.74
CA THR A 112 -6.36 4.54 -2.58
C THR A 112 -5.54 5.82 -2.46
N ARG A 113 -4.20 5.71 -2.35
CA ARG A 113 -3.31 6.84 -2.04
C ARG A 113 -3.42 8.01 -3.00
N HIS A 114 -3.70 7.73 -4.27
CA HIS A 114 -3.72 8.73 -5.34
C HIS A 114 -5.12 9.19 -5.71
N GLU A 115 -6.17 8.53 -5.22
CA GLU A 115 -7.55 8.79 -5.66
C GLU A 115 -8.39 9.62 -4.67
N ASP A 116 -8.10 9.55 -3.36
CA ASP A 116 -8.96 10.16 -2.36
C ASP A 116 -8.35 11.41 -1.71
N VAL A 117 -8.93 12.58 -2.03
CA VAL A 117 -8.76 13.84 -1.27
C VAL A 117 -9.08 13.61 0.22
N GLU A 118 -10.01 12.70 0.54
CA GLU A 118 -10.37 12.33 1.90
C GLU A 118 -9.32 11.45 2.62
N VAL A 119 -8.60 10.57 1.90
CA VAL A 119 -7.52 9.74 2.47
C VAL A 119 -6.30 10.61 2.78
N ILE A 120 -6.00 11.59 1.92
CA ILE A 120 -5.02 12.64 2.20
C ILE A 120 -5.45 13.42 3.47
N ALA A 121 -6.72 13.82 3.57
CA ALA A 121 -7.25 14.53 4.73
C ALA A 121 -7.15 13.71 6.04
N ARG A 122 -7.53 12.42 6.01
CA ARG A 122 -7.41 11.51 7.18
C ARG A 122 -5.94 11.27 7.57
N GLY A 123 -5.04 11.15 6.60
CA GLY A 123 -3.59 11.03 6.85
C GLY A 123 -2.97 12.28 7.50
N ILE A 124 -3.43 13.46 7.10
CA ILE A 124 -3.02 14.74 7.70
C ILE A 124 -3.57 14.86 9.13
N MET A 125 -4.86 14.54 9.36
CA MET A 125 -5.46 14.58 10.69
C MET A 125 -4.77 13.61 11.67
N ALA A 126 -4.53 12.36 11.26
CA ALA A 126 -3.83 11.37 12.09
C ALA A 126 -2.34 11.70 12.36
N ARG A 127 -1.72 12.58 11.55
CA ARG A 127 -0.38 13.12 11.79
C ARG A 127 -0.42 14.28 12.79
N MET A 128 -1.44 15.15 12.70
CA MET A 128 -1.63 16.25 13.65
C MET A 128 -1.94 15.74 15.07
N GLU A 129 -2.79 14.74 15.21
CA GLU A 129 -3.10 14.12 16.52
C GLU A 129 -1.85 13.50 17.17
N ARG A 130 -0.99 12.84 16.40
CA ARG A 130 0.27 12.28 16.90
C ARG A 130 1.32 13.32 17.30
N LEU A 131 1.31 14.49 16.66
CA LEU A 131 2.19 15.60 17.02
C LEU A 131 1.67 16.33 18.28
N GLN A 132 0.36 16.44 18.45
CA GLN A 132 -0.26 17.00 19.64
C GLN A 132 -0.11 16.06 20.86
N GLY A 133 -0.22 14.74 20.68
CA GLY A 133 -0.01 13.76 21.75
C GLY A 133 1.44 13.64 22.26
N LYS A 134 2.44 14.11 21.49
CA LYS A 134 3.85 14.14 21.92
C LYS A 134 4.28 15.46 22.59
N GLY A 135 3.40 16.47 22.63
CA GLY A 135 3.69 17.78 23.22
C GLY A 135 3.36 17.92 24.72
N SER A 136 2.68 16.94 25.32
CA SER A 136 2.19 17.05 26.72
C SER A 136 2.93 16.21 27.75
N GLN A 137 4.03 15.55 27.38
CA GLN A 137 4.92 14.87 28.34
C GLN A 137 6.33 15.45 28.24
N ASN A 138 6.56 16.63 28.82
CA ASN A 138 7.90 17.11 29.24
C ASN A 138 7.90 18.51 29.92
N ILE A 139 6.86 18.90 30.65
CA ILE A 139 6.95 20.08 31.53
C ILE A 139 6.11 19.83 32.80
N SER A 140 6.59 18.97 33.69
CA SER A 140 6.11 18.92 35.08
C SER A 140 6.99 17.99 35.93
N ASP A 141 8.31 18.17 35.86
CA ASP A 141 9.25 17.62 36.85
C ASP A 141 10.36 18.65 37.10
N GLU A 142 9.97 19.84 37.56
CA GLU A 142 10.87 20.67 38.35
C GLU A 142 10.03 21.62 39.20
N ILE A 143 10.49 21.86 40.42
CA ILE A 143 9.93 22.71 41.47
C ILE A 143 8.95 22.01 42.42
N ASP A 144 9.49 21.26 43.39
CA ASP A 144 9.13 21.49 44.79
C ASP A 144 10.28 21.11 45.75
N GLN A 145 11.20 22.06 45.98
CA GLN A 145 12.02 22.06 47.20
C GLN A 145 11.66 23.33 47.97
N PRO A 146 11.09 23.23 49.18
CA PRO A 146 10.93 24.40 50.05
C PRO A 146 12.29 24.78 50.68
N PRO A 147 12.59 26.08 50.82
CA PRO A 147 13.83 26.53 51.42
C PRO A 147 13.87 26.26 52.93
N ALA A 148 15.05 25.85 53.40
CA ALA A 148 15.38 25.75 54.81
C ALA A 148 15.21 27.11 55.51
N SER A 149 14.37 27.14 56.54
CA SER A 149 14.32 28.23 57.52
C SER A 149 15.36 27.97 58.60
N HIS A 150 16.31 28.90 58.75
CA HIS A 150 17.17 29.09 59.92
C HIS A 150 16.79 30.40 60.59
N ASP A 151 16.78 30.37 61.93
CA ASP A 151 16.87 31.43 62.96
C ASP A 151 16.00 30.95 64.15
N ASP A 152 16.48 30.69 65.37
CA ASP A 152 17.69 31.07 66.11
C ASP A 152 18.39 29.85 66.78
#